data_AF-E2ANS9-F1
#
_entry.id   AF-E2ANS9-F1
#
_cell.length_a   1.000
_cell.length_b   1.000
_cell.length_c   1.000
_cell.angle_alpha   90.00
_cell.angle_beta   90.00
_cell.angle_gamma   90.00
#
_symmetry.space_group_name_H-M   'P 1'
#
loop_
_entity.id
_entity.type
_entity.pdbx_description
1 polymer ?
#
loop_
_entity_poly.entity_id
_entity_poly.type
_entity_poly.pdbx_seq_one_letter_code
_entity_poly.pdbx_strand_id
1 'polypeptide(L)'
;EGRILELHSPDGVHECWLRAADSAEANVWFNALHSALAALTLKALRLASALPDPQQLQHIGWLARRHCLQLKYANRHGEADYILRKKKKV
;
A
#
# COMPACT_ATOMS: atom_id res chain seq x y z
N GLU A 1 -16.52 24.05 -0.62
CA GLU A 1 -15.90 22.72 -0.50
C GLU A 1 -14.37 22.85 -0.32
N GLY A 2 -13.59 21.76 -0.36
CA GLY A 2 -12.12 21.82 -0.34
C GLY A 2 -11.45 21.87 1.05
N ARG A 3 -12.12 21.35 2.10
CA ARG A 3 -11.58 21.31 3.48
C ARG A 3 -11.32 19.91 4.00
N ILE A 4 -11.57 18.90 3.17
CA ILE A 4 -11.53 17.49 3.55
C ILE A 4 -10.37 16.86 2.80
N LEU A 5 -9.53 16.14 3.53
CA LEU A 5 -8.51 15.25 2.98
C LEU A 5 -8.93 13.81 3.28
N GLU A 6 -8.95 12.99 2.25
CA GLU A 6 -9.25 11.57 2.35
C GLU A 6 -7.94 10.78 2.24
N LEU A 7 -7.71 9.89 3.20
CA LEU A 7 -6.53 9.03 3.26
C LEU A 7 -6.99 7.58 3.22
N HIS A 8 -6.42 6.81 2.30
CA HIS A 8 -6.67 5.38 2.20
C HIS A 8 -5.43 4.61 2.61
N SER A 9 -5.63 3.56 3.40
CA SER A 9 -4.57 2.59 3.62
C SER A 9 -4.28 1.82 2.34
N PRO A 10 -3.03 1.35 2.15
CA PRO A 10 -2.65 0.53 1.01
C PRO A 10 -3.47 -0.74 0.77
N ASP A 11 -4.04 -1.30 1.83
CA ASP A 11 -4.90 -2.49 1.77
C ASP A 11 -6.33 -2.17 1.36
N GLY A 12 -6.68 -0.88 1.25
CA GLY A 12 -8.03 -0.41 0.95
C GLY A 12 -9.05 -0.72 2.05
N VAL A 13 -8.61 -1.19 3.22
CA VAL A 13 -9.49 -1.57 4.33
C VAL A 13 -9.81 -0.38 5.23
N HIS A 14 -8.84 0.51 5.42
CA HIS A 14 -8.94 1.63 6.34
C HIS A 14 -8.99 2.93 5.54
N GLU A 15 -9.93 3.77 5.92
CA GLU A 15 -10.04 5.14 5.44
C GLU A 15 -9.99 6.09 6.63
N CYS A 16 -9.37 7.24 6.41
CA CYS A 16 -9.29 8.31 7.39
C CYS A 16 -9.65 9.63 6.70
N TRP A 17 -10.59 10.34 7.31
CA TRP A 17 -11.10 11.62 6.81
C TRP A 17 -10.65 12.72 7.75
N LEU A 18 -9.85 13.65 7.24
CA LEU A 18 -9.39 14.81 7.99
C LEU A 18 -10.14 16.04 7.51
N ARG A 19 -10.65 16.84 8.46
CA ARG A 19 -11.33 18.11 8.16
C ARG A 19 -10.52 19.27 8.72
N ALA A 20 -10.06 20.15 7.83
CA ALA A 20 -9.43 21.41 8.17
C ALA A 20 -10.49 22.48 8.49
N ALA A 21 -10.07 23.55 9.18
CA ALA A 21 -10.92 24.70 9.49
C ALA A 21 -11.36 25.42 8.20
N ASP A 22 -10.41 25.64 7.30
CA ASP A 22 -10.58 26.31 6.01
C ASP A 22 -9.79 25.62 4.87
N SER A 23 -9.96 26.12 3.65
CA SER A 23 -9.31 25.57 2.46
C SER A 23 -7.82 25.88 2.38
N ALA A 24 -7.35 26.96 3.02
CA ALA A 24 -5.94 27.30 3.06
C ALA A 24 -5.18 26.30 3.95
N GLU A 25 -5.71 26.00 5.13
CA GLU A 25 -5.17 24.98 6.02
C GLU A 25 -5.20 23.58 5.36
N ALA A 26 -6.27 23.23 4.65
CA ALA A 26 -6.33 21.98 3.90
C ALA A 26 -5.21 21.87 2.84
N ASN A 27 -4.92 22.96 2.12
CA ASN A 27 -3.81 23.01 1.16
C ASN A 27 -2.44 22.87 1.85
N VAL A 28 -2.26 23.46 3.03
CA VAL A 28 -1.03 23.31 3.83
C VAL A 28 -0.85 21.83 4.20
N TRP A 29 -1.88 21.17 4.72
CA TRP A 29 -1.84 19.75 5.04
C TRP A 29 -1.58 18.88 3.80
N PHE A 30 -2.24 19.18 2.68
CA PHE A 30 -2.02 18.46 1.43
C PHE A 30 -0.55 18.51 1.00
N ASN A 31 0.03 19.71 0.97
CA ASN A 31 1.42 19.92 0.57
C ASN A 31 2.41 19.28 1.56
N ALA A 32 2.13 19.35 2.86
CA ALA A 32 2.95 18.72 3.89
C ALA A 32 2.96 17.19 3.73
N LEU A 33 1.80 16.57 3.57
CA LEU A 33 1.66 15.13 3.36
C LEU A 33 2.35 14.67 2.08
N HIS A 34 2.13 15.39 0.97
CA HIS A 34 2.80 15.09 -0.31
C HIS A 34 4.32 15.19 -0.21
N SER A 35 4.84 16.23 0.45
CA SER A 35 6.28 16.43 0.62
C SER A 35 6.91 15.33 1.46
N ALA A 36 6.26 14.95 2.57
CA ALA A 36 6.69 13.84 3.41
C ALA A 36 6.70 12.52 2.62
N LEU A 37 5.65 12.24 1.85
CA LEU A 37 5.54 11.04 1.02
C LEU A 37 6.65 10.97 -0.03
N ALA A 38 6.94 12.08 -0.71
CA ALA A 38 8.00 12.17 -1.71
C ALA A 38 9.38 11.90 -1.09
N ALA A 39 9.67 12.51 0.06
CA ALA A 39 10.94 12.31 0.77
C ALA A 39 11.12 10.85 1.23
N LEU A 40 10.06 10.24 1.78
CA LEU A 40 10.08 8.83 2.19
C LEU A 40 10.25 7.88 1.01
N THR A 41 9.58 8.15 -0.12
CA THR A 41 9.70 7.37 -1.35
C THR A 41 11.12 7.40 -1.89
N LEU A 42 11.75 8.58 -1.94
CA LEU A 42 13.14 8.72 -2.38
C LEU A 42 14.11 7.98 -1.45
N LYS A 43 13.88 8.05 -0.13
CA LYS A 43 14.69 7.31 0.85
C LYS A 43 14.55 5.80 0.67
N ALA A 44 13.34 5.30 0.45
CA ALA A 44 13.09 3.89 0.18
C ALA A 44 13.79 3.41 -1.09
N LEU A 45 13.72 4.20 -2.17
CA LEU A 45 14.44 3.90 -3.42
C LEU A 45 15.95 3.82 -3.22
N ARG A 46 16.55 4.74 -2.46
CA ARG A 46 17.99 4.70 -2.14
C ARG A 46 18.37 3.43 -1.38
N LEU A 47 17.59 3.06 -0.37
CA LEU A 47 17.81 1.82 0.38
C LEU A 47 17.69 0.59 -0.52
N ALA A 48 16.70 0.57 -1.40
CA ALA A 48 16.49 -0.55 -2.32
C ALA A 48 17.61 -0.64 -3.37
N SER A 49 18.15 0.49 -3.83
CA SER A 49 19.29 0.53 -4.75
C SER A 49 20.62 0.07 -4.12
N ALA A 50 20.72 0.11 -2.80
CA ALA A 50 21.90 -0.38 -2.08
C ALA A 50 21.89 -1.90 -1.87
N LEU A 51 20.86 -2.62 -2.35
CA LEU A 51 20.81 -4.07 -2.25
C LEU A 51 21.91 -4.69 -3.15
N PRO A 52 22.60 -5.76 -2.69
CA PRO A 52 23.73 -6.36 -3.41
C PRO A 52 23.39 -6.91 -4.80
N ASP A 53 22.11 -7.21 -5.05
CA ASP A 53 21.61 -7.69 -6.33
C ASP A 53 20.42 -6.83 -6.81
N PRO A 54 20.69 -5.69 -7.47
CA PRO A 54 19.64 -4.78 -7.93
C PRO A 54 18.74 -5.40 -9.01
N GLN A 55 19.13 -6.51 -9.65
CA GLN A 55 18.28 -7.20 -10.64
C GLN A 55 17.06 -7.90 -10.00
N GLN A 56 17.08 -8.10 -8.68
CA GLN A 56 15.95 -8.71 -7.95
C GLN A 56 14.85 -7.72 -7.57
N LEU A 57 15.12 -6.41 -7.59
CA LEU A 57 14.12 -5.39 -7.24
C LEU A 57 13.26 -5.04 -8.47
N GLN A 58 12.22 -5.83 -8.72
CA GLN A 58 11.34 -5.63 -9.89
C GLN A 58 10.20 -4.63 -9.66
N HIS A 59 9.75 -4.47 -8.41
CA HIS A 59 8.60 -3.63 -8.10
C HIS A 59 8.77 -2.93 -6.75
N ILE A 60 8.45 -1.63 -6.74
CA ILE A 60 8.28 -0.85 -5.51
C ILE A 60 6.83 -0.39 -5.44
N GLY A 61 6.22 -0.57 -4.27
CA GLY A 61 4.83 -0.22 -4.07
C GLY A 61 4.38 -0.52 -2.65
N TRP A 62 3.18 -0.08 -2.32
CA TRP A 62 2.59 -0.37 -1.04
C TRP A 62 2.07 -1.81 -1.01
N LEU A 63 2.56 -2.61 -0.06
CA LEU A 63 2.12 -3.98 0.14
C LEU A 63 1.19 -4.06 1.34
N ALA A 64 -0.05 -4.44 1.08
CA ALA A 64 -1.00 -4.86 2.10
C ALA A 64 -0.61 -6.24 2.65
N ARG A 65 -0.34 -6.35 3.96
CA ARG A 65 -0.17 -7.67 4.58
C ARG A 65 -1.53 -8.36 4.69
N ARG A 66 -1.75 -9.43 3.92
CA ARG A 66 -2.86 -10.35 4.20
C ARG A 66 -2.52 -11.12 5.47
N HIS A 67 -3.33 -10.96 6.52
CA HIS A 67 -3.29 -11.87 7.66
C HIS A 67 -3.52 -13.29 7.13
N CYS A 68 -2.54 -14.17 7.31
CA CYS A 68 -2.68 -15.59 6.99
C CYS A 68 -3.61 -16.23 8.05
N LEU A 69 -4.92 -16.01 7.91
CA LEU A 69 -5.90 -16.83 8.61
C LEU A 69 -6.05 -18.13 7.79
N GLN A 70 -5.65 -19.24 8.41
CA GLN A 70 -5.92 -20.64 8.03
C GLN A 70 -5.05 -21.28 6.92
N LEU A 71 -3.75 -21.43 7.18
CA LEU A 71 -3.00 -22.62 6.73
C LEU A 71 -3.00 -23.76 7.77
N LYS A 72 -4.05 -23.86 8.61
CA LYS A 72 -4.24 -25.01 9.52
C LYS A 72 -5.32 -26.01 9.05
N TYR A 73 -6.02 -25.72 7.95
CA TYR A 73 -7.04 -26.63 7.39
C TYR A 73 -6.66 -27.29 6.06
N ALA A 74 -5.46 -27.03 5.52
CA ALA A 74 -5.01 -27.62 4.26
C ALA A 74 -4.37 -29.01 4.41
N ASN A 75 -4.47 -29.66 5.59
CA ASN A 75 -3.79 -30.92 5.86
C ASN A 75 -4.72 -32.06 6.27
N ARG A 76 -5.99 -32.07 5.81
CA ARG A 76 -6.83 -33.25 6.05
C ARG A 76 -7.70 -33.79 4.91
N HIS A 77 -7.97 -33.10 3.83
CA HIS A 77 -8.57 -33.73 2.65
C HIS A 77 -8.14 -32.94 1.40
N GLY A 78 -7.54 -33.62 0.43
CA GLY A 78 -7.02 -33.02 -0.78
C GLY A 78 -8.14 -32.57 -1.71
N GLU A 79 -8.26 -31.26 -1.95
CA GLU A 79 -9.03 -30.64 -3.05
C GLU A 79 -8.91 -29.09 -2.97
N ALA A 80 -7.70 -28.52 -3.05
CA ALA A 80 -7.52 -27.05 -3.10
C ALA A 80 -7.70 -26.51 -4.53
N ASP A 81 -8.77 -26.96 -5.18
CA ASP A 81 -9.09 -26.83 -6.60
C ASP A 81 -9.74 -25.48 -6.97
N TYR A 82 -9.56 -24.40 -6.19
CA TYR A 82 -10.41 -23.19 -6.38
C TYR A 82 -9.80 -21.79 -6.38
N ILE A 83 -8.56 -21.53 -5.94
CA ILE A 83 -8.08 -20.12 -5.78
C ILE A 83 -6.84 -19.76 -6.62
N LEU A 84 -6.41 -20.64 -7.54
CA LEU A 84 -5.57 -20.27 -8.68
C LEU A 84 -6.36 -19.56 -9.80
N ARG A 85 -7.48 -18.91 -9.46
CA ARG A 85 -8.30 -18.01 -10.32
C ARG A 85 -7.53 -16.79 -10.89
N LYS A 86 -6.21 -16.73 -10.77
CA LYS A 86 -5.34 -15.78 -11.49
C LYS A 86 -4.25 -16.46 -12.32
N LYS A 87 -4.62 -17.45 -13.15
CA LYS A 87 -4.19 -17.38 -14.55
C LYS A 87 -5.12 -16.38 -15.25
N LYS A 88 -4.84 -15.09 -15.09
CA LYS A 88 -5.47 -14.06 -15.94
C LYS A 88 -4.76 -14.13 -17.28
N LYS A 89 -5.49 -14.68 -18.27
CA LYS A 89 -5.16 -14.74 -19.69
C LYS A 89 -4.51 -13.44 -20.18
N VAL A 90 -3.42 -13.60 -20.93
CA VAL A 90 -3.15 -12.78 -22.13
C VAL A 90 -4.15 -13.21 -23.19
#